data_AF-A0AAP4A7G2-F1
#
_entry.id   AF-A0AAP4A7G2-F1
#
_cell.length_a   1.000
_cell.length_b   1.000
_cell.length_c   1.000
_cell.angle_alpha   90.00
_cell.angle_beta   90.00
_cell.angle_gamma   90.00
#
_symmetry.space_group_name_H-M   'P 1'
#
loop_
_entity.id
_entity.type
_entity.pdbx_description
1 polymer ?
#
loop_
_entity_poly.entity_id
_entity_poly.type
_entity_poly.pdbx_seq_one_letter_code
_entity_poly.pdbx_strand_id
1 'polypeptide(L)'
;MNKKNKSIIIGLVVLILLFIGGIIGKRINEENAVIKKAEVAINNGDYDNARDILYTVVDGNNKKIDKLWNVVVSYQKAQSSGVDSGLKYLNEIDSSYKKYDRLKDDVDNLKKELLNVKKIRKEFLVKIEEVKSLIEKGEYEQAEELSKETSEWQYIEQADINTMYDLHVKASELLSNQRKDNYAKEEAERKEKEALEKEKQNKLKIETDENNFSKTVAQEMLDKMNADNGNTRNFYELSSDLNIDETGKKYFDVVAKDKDWIKFDDNTILAKYRLYSNGELVEIQQ
;
A
#
# COMPACT_ATOMS: atom_id res chain seq x y z
N MET A 1 44.90 67.17 80.04
CA MET A 1 45.28 65.74 80.19
C MET A 1 44.01 64.93 80.33
N ASN A 2 43.68 64.06 79.37
CA ASN A 2 42.92 62.81 79.62
C ASN A 2 42.88 61.97 78.33
N LYS A 3 43.93 61.15 78.16
CA LYS A 3 43.86 59.91 77.38
C LYS A 3 43.11 58.90 78.25
N LYS A 4 41.95 58.41 77.80
CA LYS A 4 41.46 57.03 78.00
C LYS A 4 40.08 56.89 77.37
N ASN A 5 39.89 55.79 76.63
CA ASN A 5 38.65 55.23 76.05
C ASN A 5 38.68 54.99 74.53
N LYS A 6 39.80 54.51 73.98
CA LYS A 6 39.88 53.95 72.60
C LYS A 6 39.86 52.42 72.54
N SER A 7 39.62 51.68 73.63
CA SER A 7 39.78 50.21 73.65
C SER A 7 38.50 49.36 73.65
N ILE A 8 37.29 49.93 73.67
CA ILE A 8 36.04 49.13 73.78
C ILE A 8 35.30 48.98 72.44
N ILE A 9 35.52 49.87 71.46
CA ILE A 9 34.80 49.84 70.17
C ILE A 9 35.41 48.83 69.17
N ILE A 10 36.69 48.47 69.30
CA ILE A 10 37.35 47.53 68.37
C ILE A 10 36.94 46.07 68.65
N GLY A 11 36.61 45.71 69.90
CA GLY A 11 36.21 44.34 70.25
C GLY A 11 34.83 43.93 69.74
N LEU A 12 33.88 44.86 69.63
CA LEU A 12 32.50 44.57 69.22
C LEU A 12 32.35 44.43 67.68
N VAL A 13 33.14 45.19 66.91
CA VAL A 13 33.17 45.09 65.43
C VAL A 13 33.84 43.80 64.97
N VAL A 14 34.88 43.33 65.68
CA VAL A 14 35.53 42.03 65.41
C VAL A 14 34.58 40.86 65.73
N LEU A 15 33.76 40.95 66.78
CA LEU A 15 32.78 39.92 67.14
C LEU A 15 31.63 39.80 66.12
N ILE A 16 31.16 40.91 65.56
CA ILE A 16 30.15 40.91 64.48
C ILE A 16 30.73 40.36 63.16
N LEU A 17 31.97 40.73 62.81
CA LEU A 17 32.67 40.16 61.65
C LEU A 17 32.99 38.66 61.80
N LEU A 18 33.25 38.17 63.03
CA LEU A 18 33.44 36.74 63.31
C LEU A 18 32.12 35.95 63.32
N PHE A 19 31.00 36.54 63.74
CA PHE A 19 29.68 35.90 63.65
C PHE A 19 29.18 35.82 62.19
N ILE A 20 29.34 36.90 61.42
CA ILE A 20 29.06 36.90 59.97
C ILE A 20 30.02 35.95 59.24
N GLY A 21 31.32 35.99 59.56
CA GLY A 21 32.33 35.08 59.01
C GLY A 21 32.13 33.61 59.40
N GLY A 22 31.60 33.32 60.60
CA GLY A 22 31.30 31.97 61.07
C GLY A 22 30.07 31.35 60.39
N ILE A 23 29.01 32.13 60.20
CA ILE A 23 27.80 31.69 59.48
C ILE A 23 28.10 31.53 57.98
N ILE A 24 28.82 32.49 57.38
CA ILE A 24 29.27 32.42 55.97
C ILE A 24 30.24 31.24 55.78
N GLY A 25 31.20 31.04 56.69
CA GLY A 25 32.18 29.96 56.61
C GLY A 25 31.57 28.55 56.73
N LYS A 26 30.57 28.37 57.61
CA LYS A 26 29.84 27.10 57.73
C LYS A 26 29.07 26.77 56.45
N ARG A 27 28.36 27.74 55.88
CA ARG A 27 27.63 27.58 54.60
C ARG A 27 28.55 27.25 53.44
N ILE A 28 29.70 27.93 53.32
CA ILE A 28 30.71 27.66 52.28
C ILE A 28 31.25 26.23 52.37
N ASN A 29 31.48 25.71 53.58
CA ASN A 29 31.95 24.34 53.77
C ASN A 29 30.90 23.30 53.36
N GLU A 30 29.63 23.56 53.67
CA GLU A 30 28.50 22.70 53.27
C GLU A 30 28.33 22.68 51.74
N GLU A 31 28.31 23.85 51.08
CA GLU A 31 28.21 23.97 49.62
C GLU A 31 29.39 23.26 48.90
N ASN A 32 30.61 23.41 49.41
CA ASN A 32 31.78 22.71 48.86
C ASN A 32 31.69 21.17 49.01
N ALA A 33 31.14 20.69 50.12
CA ALA A 33 30.92 19.25 50.33
C ALA A 33 29.87 18.71 49.37
N VAL A 34 28.77 19.43 49.15
CA VAL A 34 27.73 19.08 48.17
C VAL A 34 28.31 19.02 46.77
N ILE A 35 29.05 20.05 46.34
CA ILE A 35 29.70 20.09 45.03
C ILE A 35 30.56 18.85 44.80
N LYS A 36 31.43 18.49 45.76
CA LYS A 36 32.31 17.30 45.62
C LYS A 36 31.51 16.00 45.49
N LYS A 37 30.47 15.82 46.31
CA LYS A 37 29.62 14.63 46.26
C LYS A 37 28.87 14.53 44.92
N ALA A 38 28.32 15.64 44.43
CA ALA A 38 27.66 15.69 43.14
C ALA A 38 28.63 15.39 41.98
N GLU A 39 29.85 15.94 42.02
CA GLU A 39 30.89 15.67 41.01
C GLU A 39 31.28 14.17 40.98
N VAL A 40 31.34 13.52 42.14
CA VAL A 40 31.57 12.05 42.22
C VAL A 40 30.39 11.28 41.62
N ALA A 41 29.14 11.64 41.97
CA ALA A 41 27.95 10.99 41.43
C ALA A 41 27.86 11.14 39.90
N ILE A 42 28.15 12.32 39.37
CA ILE A 42 28.20 12.59 37.91
C ILE A 42 29.26 11.73 37.22
N ASN A 43 30.48 11.65 37.77
CA ASN A 43 31.53 10.78 37.20
C ASN A 43 31.14 9.30 37.22
N ASN A 44 30.38 8.89 38.21
CA ASN A 44 29.84 7.53 38.33
C ASN A 44 28.59 7.30 37.45
N GLY A 45 28.08 8.31 36.74
CA GLY A 45 26.86 8.25 35.94
C GLY A 45 25.57 8.11 36.76
N ASP A 46 25.63 8.41 38.06
CA ASP A 46 24.50 8.34 38.98
C ASP A 46 23.80 9.71 39.03
N TYR A 47 23.06 10.01 37.97
CA TYR A 47 22.48 11.35 37.75
C TYR A 47 21.29 11.65 38.69
N ASP A 48 20.54 10.64 39.12
CA ASP A 48 19.46 10.81 40.10
C ASP A 48 20.04 11.21 41.47
N ASN A 49 21.06 10.50 41.94
CA ASN A 49 21.75 10.86 43.17
C ASN A 49 22.44 12.22 43.06
N ALA A 50 23.07 12.53 41.91
CA ALA A 50 23.64 13.84 41.68
C ALA A 50 22.58 14.96 41.80
N ARG A 51 21.39 14.76 41.24
CA ARG A 51 20.26 15.69 41.36
C ARG A 51 19.83 15.83 42.82
N ASP A 52 19.63 14.74 43.53
CA ASP A 52 19.15 14.75 44.91
C ASP A 52 20.17 15.44 45.85
N ILE A 53 21.46 15.19 45.66
CA ILE A 53 22.55 15.87 46.36
C ILE A 53 22.50 17.39 46.11
N LEU A 54 22.37 17.80 44.84
CA LEU A 54 22.33 19.21 44.48
C LEU A 54 21.07 19.91 45.01
N TYR A 55 19.91 19.23 44.99
CA TYR A 55 18.62 19.77 45.44
C TYR A 55 18.66 20.33 46.87
N THR A 56 19.52 19.76 47.73
CA THR A 56 19.68 20.19 49.14
C THR A 56 20.15 21.63 49.33
N VAL A 57 20.70 22.26 48.29
CA VAL A 57 21.31 23.59 48.32
C VAL A 57 20.95 24.46 47.11
N VAL A 58 19.89 24.09 46.35
CA VAL A 58 19.45 24.82 45.14
C VAL A 58 19.02 26.26 45.43
N ASP A 59 18.60 26.58 46.66
CA ASP A 59 18.27 27.96 47.08
C ASP A 59 19.52 28.83 47.40
N GLY A 60 20.72 28.34 47.09
CA GLY A 60 21.98 29.05 47.29
C GLY A 60 22.40 29.90 46.08
N ASN A 61 22.97 31.09 46.32
CA ASN A 61 23.51 31.96 45.26
C ASN A 61 24.91 31.48 44.78
N ASN A 62 25.09 30.18 44.56
CA ASN A 62 26.37 29.55 44.22
C ASN A 62 26.40 29.10 42.76
N LYS A 63 27.10 29.88 41.94
CA LYS A 63 27.22 29.64 40.49
C LYS A 63 27.74 28.25 40.11
N LYS A 64 28.54 27.58 40.96
CA LYS A 64 29.03 26.23 40.65
C LYS A 64 27.93 25.19 40.85
N ILE A 65 27.12 25.34 41.91
CA ILE A 65 25.94 24.49 42.14
C ILE A 65 24.93 24.70 41.01
N ASP A 66 24.64 25.94 40.61
CA ASP A 66 23.71 26.25 39.51
C ASP A 66 24.10 25.55 38.20
N LYS A 67 25.41 25.54 37.88
CA LYS A 67 25.94 24.86 36.69
C LYS A 67 25.77 23.35 36.79
N LEU A 68 26.13 22.74 37.93
CA LEU A 68 25.95 21.30 38.12
C LEU A 68 24.48 20.91 38.05
N TRP A 69 23.61 21.72 38.65
CA TRP A 69 22.16 21.54 38.60
C TRP A 69 21.64 21.61 37.16
N ASN A 70 22.01 22.66 36.41
CA ASN A 70 21.66 22.79 35.01
C ASN A 70 22.12 21.56 34.19
N VAL A 71 23.37 21.12 34.39
CA VAL A 71 23.94 19.99 33.67
C VAL A 71 23.14 18.70 33.91
N VAL A 72 22.93 18.34 35.18
CA VAL A 72 22.23 17.09 35.54
C VAL A 72 20.76 17.16 35.12
N VAL A 73 20.06 18.23 35.47
CA VAL A 73 18.62 18.33 35.22
C VAL A 73 18.30 18.44 33.74
N SER A 74 19.09 19.18 32.96
CA SER A 74 18.87 19.29 31.51
C SER A 74 19.12 17.96 30.81
N TYR A 75 20.14 17.20 31.21
CA TYR A 75 20.36 15.86 30.68
C TYR A 75 19.19 14.91 31.01
N GLN A 76 18.74 14.86 32.27
CA GLN A 76 17.60 14.02 32.67
C GLN A 76 16.28 14.42 31.99
N LYS A 77 16.05 15.74 31.83
CA LYS A 77 14.92 16.24 31.03
C LYS A 77 15.03 15.82 29.58
N ALA A 78 16.23 15.82 29.00
CA ALA A 78 16.42 15.36 27.64
C ALA A 78 16.07 13.88 27.47
N GLN A 79 16.44 13.03 28.42
CA GLN A 79 16.14 11.58 28.40
C GLN A 79 14.64 11.27 28.47
N SER A 80 13.86 12.10 29.16
CA SER A 80 12.43 11.88 29.40
C SER A 80 11.51 12.67 28.46
N SER A 81 12.09 13.49 27.57
CA SER A 81 11.34 14.33 26.64
C SER A 81 11.21 13.71 25.26
N GLY A 82 10.21 14.15 24.49
CA GLY A 82 10.17 13.88 23.05
C GLY A 82 11.35 14.50 22.30
N VAL A 83 11.58 14.04 21.07
CA VAL A 83 12.81 14.29 20.28
C VAL A 83 13.22 15.77 20.21
N ASP A 84 12.31 16.67 19.85
CA ASP A 84 12.62 18.09 19.69
C ASP A 84 12.94 18.77 21.03
N SER A 85 12.13 18.50 22.06
CA SER A 85 12.37 19.01 23.41
C SER A 85 13.66 18.43 24.00
N GLY A 86 13.95 17.16 23.75
CA GLY A 86 15.19 16.51 24.17
C GLY A 86 16.42 17.17 23.56
N LEU A 87 16.41 17.38 22.24
CA LEU A 87 17.48 18.11 21.54
C LEU A 87 17.65 19.54 22.05
N LYS A 88 16.55 20.23 22.36
CA LYS A 88 16.59 21.56 22.97
C LYS A 88 17.31 21.53 24.31
N TYR A 89 16.90 20.65 25.22
CA TYR A 89 17.54 20.52 26.54
C TYR A 89 19.03 20.19 26.41
N LEU A 90 19.43 19.28 25.51
CA LEU A 90 20.84 18.96 25.28
C LEU A 90 21.67 20.15 24.77
N ASN A 91 21.08 21.02 23.96
CA ASN A 91 21.76 22.22 23.46
C ASN A 91 21.88 23.33 24.51
N GLU A 92 21.04 23.30 25.55
CA GLU A 92 21.03 24.27 26.65
C GLU A 92 21.88 23.82 27.86
N ILE A 93 22.49 22.63 27.82
CA ILE A 93 23.42 22.14 28.85
C ILE A 93 24.64 23.07 28.95
N ASP A 94 24.96 23.54 30.16
CA ASP A 94 26.18 24.30 30.43
C ASP A 94 27.41 23.49 30.03
N SER A 95 28.28 24.09 29.21
CA SER A 95 29.46 23.45 28.62
C SER A 95 30.43 22.79 29.61
N SER A 96 30.32 23.07 30.92
CA SER A 96 31.10 22.40 31.95
C SER A 96 30.86 20.89 32.04
N TYR A 97 29.79 20.35 31.46
CA TYR A 97 29.57 18.89 31.38
C TYR A 97 30.73 18.16 30.68
N LYS A 98 31.41 18.82 29.73
CA LYS A 98 32.50 18.24 28.92
C LYS A 98 33.73 17.82 29.71
N LYS A 99 33.86 18.25 30.97
CA LYS A 99 34.97 17.86 31.86
C LYS A 99 34.73 16.51 32.57
N TYR A 100 33.53 15.95 32.43
CA TYR A 100 33.17 14.63 32.97
C TYR A 100 33.06 13.67 31.80
N ASP A 101 34.08 12.83 31.57
CA ASP A 101 34.18 12.00 30.37
C ASP A 101 32.91 11.15 30.14
N ARG A 102 32.41 10.50 31.21
CA ARG A 102 31.20 9.69 31.14
C ARG A 102 29.96 10.50 30.72
N LEU A 103 29.71 11.62 31.38
CA LEU A 103 28.54 12.45 31.05
C LEU A 103 28.66 13.08 29.67
N LYS A 104 29.88 13.45 29.26
CA LYS A 104 30.13 13.93 27.91
C LYS A 104 29.72 12.88 26.88
N ASP A 105 30.13 11.63 27.06
CA ASP A 105 29.79 10.55 26.15
C ASP A 105 28.28 10.22 26.17
N ASP A 106 27.66 10.22 27.35
CA ASP A 106 26.22 10.02 27.50
C ASP A 106 25.40 11.12 26.77
N VAL A 107 25.80 12.39 26.92
CA VAL A 107 25.18 13.53 26.21
C VAL A 107 25.40 13.42 24.69
N ASP A 108 26.61 13.09 24.26
CA ASP A 108 26.95 12.96 22.84
C ASP A 108 26.18 11.80 22.18
N ASN A 109 26.02 10.67 22.89
CA ASN A 109 25.27 9.51 22.42
C ASN A 109 23.77 9.80 22.33
N LEU A 110 23.17 10.35 23.39
CA LEU A 110 21.75 10.72 23.36
C LEU A 110 21.46 11.74 22.25
N LYS A 111 22.36 12.71 22.04
CA LYS A 111 22.22 13.67 20.93
C LYS A 111 22.23 12.98 19.58
N LYS A 112 23.11 12.01 19.35
CA LYS A 112 23.15 11.22 18.11
C LYS A 112 21.87 10.41 17.91
N GLU A 113 21.40 9.73 18.96
CA GLU A 113 20.16 8.94 18.91
C GLU A 113 18.96 9.82 18.55
N LEU A 114 18.76 10.94 19.24
CA LEU A 114 17.65 11.86 18.96
C LEU A 114 17.73 12.46 17.56
N LEU A 115 18.93 12.79 17.07
CA LEU A 115 19.12 13.25 15.68
C LEU A 115 18.79 12.16 14.66
N ASN A 116 19.14 10.90 14.95
CA ASN A 116 18.81 9.77 14.10
C ASN A 116 17.30 9.53 14.03
N VAL A 117 16.61 9.52 15.19
CA VAL A 117 15.14 9.42 15.25
C VAL A 117 14.48 10.57 14.49
N LYS A 118 14.97 11.80 14.67
CA LYS A 118 14.48 12.98 13.92
C LYS A 118 14.61 12.81 12.41
N LYS A 119 15.73 12.24 11.95
CA LYS A 119 15.96 11.96 10.53
C LYS A 119 14.99 10.90 10.01
N ILE A 120 14.89 9.75 10.70
CA ILE A 120 13.98 8.65 10.34
C ILE A 120 12.54 9.16 10.24
N ARG A 121 12.08 9.94 11.23
CA ARG A 121 10.74 10.53 11.19
C ARG A 121 10.52 11.45 9.99
N LYS A 122 11.50 12.28 9.66
CA LYS A 122 11.40 13.17 8.49
C LYS A 122 11.27 12.38 7.18
N GLU A 123 12.07 11.32 7.03
CA GLU A 123 12.00 10.42 5.87
C GLU A 123 10.64 9.70 5.81
N PHE A 124 10.11 9.28 6.97
CA PHE A 124 8.79 8.68 7.06
C PHE A 124 7.66 9.62 6.64
N LEU A 125 7.71 10.89 7.03
CA LEU A 125 6.71 11.88 6.61
C LEU A 125 6.76 12.14 5.09
N VAL A 126 7.95 12.15 4.49
CA VAL A 126 8.09 12.23 3.02
C VAL A 126 7.45 11.00 2.37
N LYS A 127 7.67 9.82 2.94
CA LYS A 127 7.08 8.57 2.47
C LYS A 127 5.55 8.59 2.51
N ILE A 128 4.94 9.18 3.55
CA ILE A 128 3.48 9.37 3.62
C ILE A 128 2.97 10.19 2.43
N GLU A 129 3.64 11.30 2.11
CA GLU A 129 3.24 12.16 0.99
C GLU A 129 3.44 11.47 -0.37
N GLU A 130 4.49 10.66 -0.50
CA GLU A 130 4.72 9.86 -1.70
C GLU A 130 3.62 8.81 -1.91
N VAL A 131 3.24 8.07 -0.86
CA VAL A 131 2.13 7.11 -0.91
C VAL A 131 0.82 7.80 -1.30
N LYS A 132 0.51 8.97 -0.74
CA LYS A 132 -0.66 9.76 -1.16
C LYS A 132 -0.63 10.09 -2.64
N SER A 133 0.51 10.57 -3.15
CA SER A 133 0.67 10.91 -4.57
C SER A 133 0.51 9.70 -5.49
N LEU A 134 1.04 8.53 -5.10
CA LEU A 134 0.89 7.28 -5.86
C LEU A 134 -0.57 6.84 -5.94
N ILE A 135 -1.31 6.95 -4.83
CA ILE A 135 -2.76 6.67 -4.81
C ILE A 135 -3.51 7.61 -5.76
N GLU A 136 -3.21 8.91 -5.75
CA GLU A 136 -3.85 9.89 -6.65
C GLU A 136 -3.57 9.61 -8.13
N LYS A 137 -2.39 9.09 -8.46
CA LYS A 137 -2.00 8.70 -9.83
C LYS A 137 -2.57 7.36 -10.29
N GLY A 138 -3.22 6.61 -9.41
CA GLY A 138 -3.70 5.26 -9.70
C GLY A 138 -2.59 4.19 -9.66
N GLU A 139 -1.43 4.51 -9.11
CA GLU A 139 -0.28 3.62 -8.99
C GLU A 139 -0.38 2.78 -7.69
N TYR A 140 -1.50 2.06 -7.53
CA TYR A 140 -1.88 1.44 -6.26
C TYR A 140 -0.94 0.34 -5.78
N GLU A 141 -0.32 -0.41 -6.68
CA GLU A 141 0.66 -1.45 -6.32
C GLU A 141 1.93 -0.87 -5.70
N GLN A 142 2.44 0.23 -6.27
CA GLN A 142 3.59 0.94 -5.68
C GLN A 142 3.22 1.60 -4.35
N ALA A 143 2.01 2.18 -4.26
CA ALA A 143 1.51 2.75 -3.01
C ALA A 143 1.41 1.69 -1.90
N GLU A 144 0.85 0.52 -2.21
CA GLU A 144 0.71 -0.60 -1.27
C GLU A 144 2.07 -1.10 -0.80
N GLU A 145 3.02 -1.32 -1.71
CA GLU A 145 4.36 -1.81 -1.37
C GLU A 145 5.11 -0.80 -0.49
N LEU A 146 5.08 0.48 -0.88
CA LEU A 146 5.77 1.52 -0.17
C LEU A 146 5.18 1.67 1.25
N SER A 147 3.87 1.56 1.43
CA SER A 147 3.22 1.77 2.73
C SER A 147 3.34 0.59 3.71
N LYS A 148 4.03 -0.50 3.36
CA LYS A 148 4.23 -1.64 4.27
C LYS A 148 5.02 -1.27 5.52
N GLU A 149 4.67 -1.95 6.61
CA GLU A 149 5.35 -1.81 7.89
C GLU A 149 6.81 -2.26 7.79
N THR A 150 7.72 -1.49 8.39
CA THR A 150 9.15 -1.78 8.46
C THR A 150 9.65 -1.62 9.89
N SER A 151 10.85 -2.11 10.19
CA SER A 151 11.47 -1.97 11.52
C SER A 151 11.70 -0.52 11.96
N GLU A 152 11.67 0.44 11.04
CA GLU A 152 11.83 1.87 11.33
C GLU A 152 10.61 2.46 12.03
N TRP A 153 9.44 1.82 11.93
CA TRP A 153 8.19 2.29 12.56
C TRP A 153 8.30 2.37 14.07
N GLN A 154 9.20 1.61 14.71
CA GLN A 154 9.46 1.70 16.15
C GLN A 154 9.92 3.10 16.62
N TYR A 155 10.43 3.92 15.70
CA TYR A 155 10.90 5.29 15.96
C TYR A 155 9.88 6.37 15.59
N ILE A 156 8.69 5.97 15.13
CA ILE A 156 7.66 6.86 14.59
C ILE A 156 6.55 7.05 15.62
N GLU A 157 5.96 8.25 15.65
CA GLU A 157 4.80 8.52 16.50
C GLU A 157 3.57 7.76 16.01
N GLN A 158 2.75 7.27 16.95
CA GLN A 158 1.57 6.46 16.64
C GLN A 158 0.59 7.15 15.67
N ALA A 159 0.48 8.49 15.71
CA ALA A 159 -0.37 9.24 14.80
C ALA A 159 0.10 9.14 13.33
N ASP A 160 1.40 9.23 13.11
CA ASP A 160 2.02 9.10 11.78
C ASP A 160 1.91 7.63 11.30
N ILE A 161 2.11 6.67 12.19
CA ILE A 161 1.90 5.22 11.93
C ILE A 161 0.46 4.95 11.47
N ASN A 162 -0.52 5.44 12.21
CA ASN A 162 -1.94 5.26 11.87
C ASN A 162 -2.25 5.84 10.49
N THR A 163 -1.69 7.02 10.19
CA THR A 163 -1.85 7.66 8.88
C THR A 163 -1.30 6.79 7.74
N MET A 164 -0.09 6.22 7.91
CA MET A 164 0.49 5.32 6.91
C MET A 164 -0.32 4.02 6.77
N TYR A 165 -0.82 3.47 7.87
CA TYR A 165 -1.65 2.26 7.87
C TYR A 165 -2.97 2.48 7.12
N ASP A 166 -3.66 3.59 7.35
CA ASP A 166 -4.89 3.94 6.64
C ASP A 166 -4.65 4.09 5.14
N LEU A 167 -3.50 4.66 4.75
CA LEU A 167 -3.10 4.75 3.34
C LEU A 167 -2.81 3.38 2.73
N HIS A 168 -2.16 2.48 3.47
CA HIS A 168 -1.91 1.11 3.02
C HIS A 168 -3.22 0.37 2.73
N VAL A 169 -4.15 0.40 3.67
CA VAL A 169 -5.48 -0.23 3.50
C VAL A 169 -6.18 0.34 2.27
N LYS A 170 -6.19 1.66 2.11
CA LYS A 170 -6.80 2.32 0.96
C LYS A 170 -6.14 1.88 -0.36
N ALA A 171 -4.82 1.80 -0.42
CA ALA A 171 -4.09 1.37 -1.61
C ALA A 171 -4.43 -0.09 -1.97
N SER A 172 -4.42 -1.00 -0.99
CA SER A 172 -4.79 -2.41 -1.18
C SER A 172 -6.23 -2.59 -1.68
N GLU A 173 -7.18 -1.83 -1.14
CA GLU A 173 -8.58 -1.86 -1.60
C GLU A 173 -8.72 -1.40 -3.05
N LEU A 174 -8.08 -0.29 -3.41
CA LEU A 174 -8.10 0.24 -4.77
C LEU A 174 -7.42 -0.70 -5.77
N LEU A 175 -6.29 -1.30 -5.39
CA LEU A 175 -5.60 -2.30 -6.19
C LEU A 175 -6.48 -3.55 -6.43
N SER A 176 -7.16 -4.02 -5.39
CA SER A 176 -8.08 -5.15 -5.48
C SER A 176 -9.23 -4.87 -6.45
N ASN A 177 -9.80 -3.68 -6.40
CA ASN A 177 -10.86 -3.27 -7.32
C ASN A 177 -10.34 -3.14 -8.76
N GLN A 178 -9.18 -2.51 -8.96
CA GLN A 178 -8.55 -2.40 -10.28
C GLN A 178 -8.30 -3.78 -10.91
N ARG A 179 -7.85 -4.76 -10.12
CA ARG A 179 -7.64 -6.15 -10.59
C ARG A 179 -8.96 -6.81 -11.00
N LYS A 180 -10.05 -6.60 -10.26
CA LYS A 180 -11.39 -7.10 -10.62
C LYS A 180 -11.90 -6.48 -11.92
N ASP A 181 -11.74 -5.17 -12.08
CA ASP A 181 -12.18 -4.45 -13.28
C ASP A 181 -11.39 -4.92 -14.51
N ASN A 182 -10.06 -5.07 -14.38
CA ASN A 182 -9.22 -5.60 -15.45
C ASN A 182 -9.64 -7.01 -15.85
N TYR A 183 -9.87 -7.89 -14.89
CA TYR A 183 -10.35 -9.25 -15.16
C TYR A 183 -11.71 -9.25 -15.88
N ALA A 184 -12.65 -8.42 -15.44
CA ALA A 184 -13.96 -8.31 -16.09
C ALA A 184 -13.85 -7.82 -17.54
N LYS A 185 -12.93 -6.88 -17.80
CA LYS A 185 -12.65 -6.36 -19.14
C LYS A 185 -12.02 -7.42 -20.04
N GLU A 186 -10.99 -8.12 -19.57
CA GLU A 186 -10.35 -9.21 -20.31
C GLU A 186 -11.33 -10.34 -20.64
N GLU A 187 -12.21 -10.69 -19.70
CA GLU A 187 -13.26 -11.68 -19.90
C GLU A 187 -14.26 -11.25 -20.99
N ALA A 188 -14.66 -9.97 -21.00
CA ALA A 188 -15.56 -9.42 -22.01
C ALA A 188 -14.90 -9.43 -23.40
N GLU A 189 -13.65 -8.99 -23.50
CA GLU A 189 -12.87 -9.01 -24.75
C GLU A 189 -12.69 -10.44 -25.28
N ARG A 190 -12.49 -11.42 -24.40
CA ARG A 190 -12.38 -12.83 -24.79
C ARG A 190 -13.69 -13.36 -25.37
N LYS A 191 -14.83 -13.09 -24.71
CA LYS A 191 -16.15 -13.50 -25.19
C LYS A 191 -16.51 -12.87 -26.53
N GLU A 192 -16.16 -11.60 -26.73
CA GLU A 192 -16.38 -10.91 -28.01
C GLU A 192 -15.54 -11.54 -29.14
N LYS A 193 -14.26 -11.82 -28.89
CA LYS A 193 -13.39 -12.51 -29.86
C LYS A 193 -13.92 -13.91 -30.21
N GLU A 194 -14.36 -14.68 -29.20
CA GLU A 194 -14.95 -16.00 -29.42
C GLU A 194 -16.25 -15.94 -30.25
N ALA A 195 -17.09 -14.94 -30.01
CA ALA A 195 -18.32 -14.73 -30.77
C ALA A 195 -18.02 -14.36 -32.23
N LEU A 196 -17.06 -13.46 -32.46
CA LEU A 196 -16.63 -13.06 -33.80
C LEU A 196 -16.02 -14.22 -34.58
N GLU A 197 -15.21 -15.05 -33.92
CA GLU A 197 -14.61 -16.23 -34.56
C GLU A 197 -15.67 -17.27 -34.94
N LYS A 198 -16.66 -17.51 -34.07
CA LYS A 198 -17.81 -18.37 -34.39
C LYS A 198 -18.62 -17.83 -35.56
N GLU A 199 -18.85 -16.51 -35.62
CA GLU A 199 -19.56 -15.89 -36.73
C GLU A 199 -18.79 -16.04 -38.05
N LYS A 200 -17.47 -15.83 -38.04
CA LYS A 200 -16.62 -16.06 -39.20
C LYS A 200 -16.64 -17.51 -39.66
N GLN A 201 -16.49 -18.47 -38.74
CA GLN A 201 -16.55 -19.89 -39.07
C GLN A 201 -17.90 -20.29 -39.65
N ASN A 202 -19.01 -19.77 -39.11
CA ASN A 202 -20.35 -20.00 -39.67
C ASN A 202 -20.49 -19.42 -41.08
N LYS A 203 -20.00 -18.19 -41.32
CA LYS A 203 -20.01 -17.58 -42.66
C LYS A 203 -19.18 -18.37 -43.66
N LEU A 204 -17.95 -18.78 -43.28
CA LEU A 204 -17.08 -19.64 -44.08
C LEU A 204 -17.73 -20.99 -44.40
N LYS A 205 -18.43 -21.59 -43.43
CA LYS A 205 -19.17 -22.84 -43.64
C LYS A 205 -20.29 -22.65 -44.67
N ILE A 206 -21.12 -21.62 -44.51
CA ILE A 206 -22.18 -21.29 -45.47
C ILE A 206 -21.60 -21.06 -46.87
N GLU A 207 -20.52 -20.30 -46.99
CA GLU A 207 -19.86 -20.04 -48.27
C GLU A 207 -19.27 -21.31 -48.89
N THR A 208 -18.71 -22.20 -48.07
CA THR A 208 -18.18 -23.50 -48.52
C THR A 208 -19.29 -24.43 -48.99
N ASP A 209 -20.37 -24.54 -48.22
CA ASP A 209 -21.54 -25.35 -48.55
C ASP A 209 -22.19 -24.86 -49.85
N GLU A 210 -22.35 -23.54 -50.03
CA GLU A 210 -22.82 -22.93 -51.29
C GLU A 210 -21.84 -23.16 -52.45
N ASN A 211 -20.53 -23.03 -52.26
CA ASN A 211 -19.55 -23.22 -53.34
C ASN A 211 -19.46 -24.67 -53.81
N ASN A 212 -19.57 -25.62 -52.89
CA ASN A 212 -19.48 -27.05 -53.19
C ASN A 212 -20.82 -27.69 -53.58
N PHE A 213 -21.93 -26.95 -53.52
CA PHE A 213 -23.23 -27.47 -53.91
C PHE A 213 -23.26 -27.78 -55.41
N SER A 214 -23.30 -29.09 -55.69
CA SER A 214 -23.21 -29.67 -57.02
C SER A 214 -24.20 -30.82 -57.13
N LYS A 215 -24.42 -31.30 -58.36
CA LYS A 215 -25.39 -32.37 -58.63
C LYS A 215 -25.09 -33.65 -57.84
N THR A 216 -23.82 -34.01 -57.70
CA THR A 216 -23.38 -35.18 -56.91
C THR A 216 -23.69 -34.99 -55.43
N VAL A 217 -23.37 -33.82 -54.86
CA VAL A 217 -23.64 -33.51 -53.44
C VAL A 217 -25.15 -33.49 -53.16
N ALA A 218 -25.94 -32.89 -54.06
CA ALA A 218 -27.39 -32.88 -53.96
C ALA A 218 -27.99 -34.29 -54.05
N GLN A 219 -27.44 -35.15 -54.92
CA GLN A 219 -27.86 -36.54 -55.02
C GLN A 219 -27.54 -37.33 -53.74
N GLU A 220 -26.34 -37.18 -53.17
CA GLU A 220 -25.96 -37.81 -51.90
C GLU A 220 -26.88 -37.38 -50.74
N MET A 221 -27.27 -36.10 -50.69
CA MET A 221 -28.24 -35.59 -49.73
C MET A 221 -29.61 -36.26 -49.89
N LEU A 222 -30.12 -36.37 -51.12
CA LEU A 222 -31.40 -37.04 -51.39
C LEU A 222 -31.34 -38.54 -51.13
N ASP A 223 -30.24 -39.21 -51.47
CA ASP A 223 -30.07 -40.64 -51.23
C ASP A 223 -30.10 -40.93 -49.73
N LYS A 224 -29.45 -40.07 -48.93
CA LYS A 224 -29.53 -40.14 -47.47
C LYS A 224 -30.94 -39.89 -46.97
N MET A 225 -31.63 -38.84 -47.45
CA MET A 225 -33.03 -38.58 -47.10
C MET A 225 -33.90 -39.80 -47.44
N ASN A 226 -33.78 -40.35 -48.65
CA ASN A 226 -34.54 -41.53 -49.11
C ASN A 226 -34.24 -42.79 -48.28
N ALA A 227 -33.01 -42.96 -47.78
CA ALA A 227 -32.65 -44.05 -46.88
C ALA A 227 -33.22 -43.84 -45.47
N ASP A 228 -33.18 -42.60 -44.96
CA ASP A 228 -33.66 -42.21 -43.63
C ASP A 228 -35.20 -42.08 -43.57
N ASN A 229 -35.85 -41.95 -44.73
CA ASN A 229 -37.30 -41.75 -44.92
C ASN A 229 -38.19 -42.92 -44.46
N GLY A 230 -37.64 -43.99 -43.89
CA GLY A 230 -38.39 -45.06 -43.21
C GLY A 230 -39.58 -45.61 -44.01
N ASN A 231 -40.77 -45.58 -43.41
CA ASN A 231 -42.06 -46.03 -43.99
C ASN A 231 -42.80 -44.95 -44.80
N THR A 232 -42.17 -43.79 -45.07
CA THR A 232 -42.81 -42.80 -45.94
C THR A 232 -42.87 -43.33 -47.38
N ARG A 233 -43.96 -43.02 -48.09
CA ARG A 233 -44.13 -43.40 -49.49
C ARG A 233 -43.35 -42.49 -50.45
N ASN A 234 -42.71 -41.43 -49.97
CA ASN A 234 -42.04 -40.48 -50.84
C ASN A 234 -40.64 -40.96 -51.19
N PHE A 235 -40.37 -41.03 -52.49
CA PHE A 235 -39.04 -41.14 -53.06
C PHE A 235 -38.69 -39.82 -53.76
N TYR A 236 -37.61 -39.17 -53.31
CA TYR A 236 -37.15 -37.90 -53.83
C TYR A 236 -36.11 -38.09 -54.94
N GLU A 237 -36.27 -37.37 -56.05
CA GLU A 237 -35.36 -37.42 -57.20
C GLU A 237 -35.09 -36.02 -57.74
N LEU A 238 -33.84 -35.74 -58.15
CA LEU A 238 -33.50 -34.49 -58.84
C LEU A 238 -34.20 -34.42 -60.20
N SER A 239 -34.80 -33.26 -60.50
CA SER A 239 -35.56 -33.01 -61.73
C SER A 239 -35.02 -31.85 -62.57
N SER A 240 -34.03 -31.12 -62.05
CA SER A 240 -33.37 -30.02 -62.75
C SER A 240 -31.84 -30.14 -62.69
N ASP A 241 -31.17 -29.31 -63.49
CA ASP A 241 -29.78 -28.93 -63.23
C ASP A 241 -29.73 -27.81 -62.16
N LEU A 242 -28.51 -27.37 -61.82
CA LEU A 242 -28.27 -26.37 -60.79
C LEU A 242 -28.94 -25.03 -61.16
N ASN A 243 -29.81 -24.55 -60.29
CA ASN A 243 -30.51 -23.28 -60.44
C ASN A 243 -30.08 -22.28 -59.35
N ILE A 244 -30.43 -21.01 -59.55
CA ILE A 244 -30.18 -19.91 -58.61
C ILE A 244 -31.50 -19.18 -58.39
N ASP A 245 -31.89 -18.97 -57.14
CA ASP A 245 -33.12 -18.26 -56.80
C ASP A 245 -32.97 -16.73 -56.85
N GLU A 246 -34.07 -16.01 -56.60
CA GLU A 246 -34.09 -14.54 -56.61
C GLU A 246 -33.17 -13.91 -55.54
N THR A 247 -32.76 -14.68 -54.53
CA THR A 247 -31.84 -14.26 -53.46
C THR A 247 -30.38 -14.64 -53.74
N GLY A 248 -30.11 -15.32 -54.86
CA GLY A 248 -28.78 -15.76 -55.24
C GLY A 248 -28.37 -17.12 -54.67
N LYS A 249 -29.26 -17.85 -54.01
CA LYS A 249 -28.97 -19.18 -53.44
C LYS A 249 -29.10 -20.27 -54.49
N LYS A 250 -28.17 -21.22 -54.45
CA LYS A 250 -28.19 -22.37 -55.35
C LYS A 250 -29.21 -23.42 -54.88
N TYR A 251 -29.95 -23.99 -55.83
CA TYR A 251 -30.90 -25.06 -55.55
C TYR A 251 -31.03 -26.06 -56.71
N PHE A 252 -31.56 -27.24 -56.43
CA PHE A 252 -32.07 -28.18 -57.43
C PHE A 252 -33.57 -28.38 -57.22
N ASP A 253 -34.34 -28.45 -58.31
CA ASP A 253 -35.73 -28.88 -58.23
C ASP A 253 -35.77 -30.39 -58.00
N VAL A 254 -36.54 -30.81 -57.02
CA VAL A 254 -36.71 -32.19 -56.60
C VAL A 254 -38.17 -32.58 -56.78
N VAL A 255 -38.44 -33.77 -57.29
CA VAL A 255 -39.78 -34.34 -57.34
C VAL A 255 -39.91 -35.42 -56.29
N ALA A 256 -41.07 -35.46 -55.63
CA ALA A 256 -41.48 -36.60 -54.83
C ALA A 256 -42.38 -37.52 -55.65
N LYS A 257 -42.07 -38.81 -55.64
CA LYS A 257 -42.84 -39.89 -56.28
C LYS A 257 -43.25 -40.92 -55.24
N ASP A 258 -44.28 -41.73 -55.53
CA ASP A 258 -44.62 -42.86 -54.67
C ASP A 258 -43.64 -44.02 -54.88
N LYS A 259 -42.91 -44.39 -53.82
CA LYS A 259 -41.88 -45.43 -53.79
C LYS A 259 -42.41 -46.80 -54.23
N ASP A 260 -43.68 -47.10 -53.96
CA ASP A 260 -44.28 -48.37 -54.37
C ASP A 260 -44.73 -48.36 -55.83
N TRP A 261 -45.03 -47.19 -56.39
CA TRP A 261 -45.47 -47.04 -57.78
C TRP A 261 -44.32 -47.05 -58.78
N ILE A 262 -43.13 -46.62 -58.35
CA ILE A 262 -41.89 -46.74 -59.14
C ILE A 262 -41.63 -48.21 -59.55
N LYS A 263 -42.00 -49.19 -58.70
CA LYS A 263 -41.86 -50.62 -59.00
C LYS A 263 -42.77 -51.11 -60.14
N PHE A 264 -43.78 -50.31 -60.50
CA PHE A 264 -44.75 -50.58 -61.56
C PHE A 264 -44.56 -49.64 -62.78
N ASP A 265 -43.38 -49.01 -62.91
CA ASP A 265 -43.05 -48.00 -63.94
C ASP A 265 -43.96 -46.75 -63.94
N ASP A 266 -44.76 -46.55 -62.89
CA ASP A 266 -45.57 -45.35 -62.72
C ASP A 266 -44.72 -44.23 -62.08
N ASN A 267 -44.54 -43.16 -62.84
CA ASN A 267 -43.71 -42.00 -62.51
C ASN A 267 -44.53 -40.77 -62.11
N THR A 268 -45.75 -40.98 -61.58
CA THR A 268 -46.60 -39.90 -61.10
C THR A 268 -45.88 -39.04 -60.06
N ILE A 269 -45.79 -37.74 -60.34
CA ILE A 269 -45.20 -36.74 -59.45
C ILE A 269 -46.26 -36.34 -58.42
N LEU A 270 -45.97 -36.56 -57.14
CA LEU A 270 -46.84 -36.23 -56.01
C LEU A 270 -46.68 -34.76 -55.59
N ALA A 271 -45.45 -34.29 -55.54
CA ALA A 271 -45.09 -32.94 -55.12
C ALA A 271 -43.75 -32.51 -55.71
N LYS A 272 -43.51 -31.20 -55.73
CA LYS A 272 -42.24 -30.59 -56.17
C LYS A 272 -41.62 -29.84 -55.00
N TYR A 273 -40.30 -29.90 -54.91
CA TYR A 273 -39.52 -29.28 -53.85
C TYR A 273 -38.31 -28.56 -54.45
N ARG A 274 -37.72 -27.64 -53.70
CA ARG A 274 -36.35 -27.15 -53.92
C ARG A 274 -35.45 -27.69 -52.83
N LEU A 275 -34.35 -28.32 -53.23
CA LEU A 275 -33.25 -28.68 -52.34
C LEU A 275 -32.17 -27.62 -52.43
N TYR A 276 -31.86 -26.97 -51.31
CA TYR A 276 -30.81 -25.96 -51.20
C TYR A 276 -29.49 -26.56 -50.68
N SER A 277 -28.41 -25.80 -50.84
CA SER A 277 -27.04 -26.14 -50.41
C SER A 277 -26.91 -26.52 -48.92
N ASN A 278 -27.75 -25.94 -48.07
CA ASN A 278 -27.82 -26.20 -46.64
C ASN A 278 -28.61 -27.48 -46.28
N GLY A 279 -29.08 -28.23 -47.27
CA GLY A 279 -29.87 -29.45 -47.11
C GLY A 279 -31.35 -29.22 -46.82
N GLU A 280 -31.84 -27.98 -46.85
CA GLU A 280 -33.28 -27.70 -46.71
C GLU A 280 -34.03 -28.14 -47.96
N LEU A 281 -35.10 -28.91 -47.77
CA LEU A 281 -36.04 -29.34 -48.80
C LEU A 281 -37.36 -28.60 -48.62
N VAL A 282 -37.67 -27.66 -49.52
CA VAL A 282 -38.83 -26.75 -49.42
C VAL A 282 -39.86 -27.09 -50.48
N GLU A 283 -41.10 -27.40 -50.09
CA GLU A 283 -42.17 -27.71 -51.03
C GLU A 283 -42.59 -26.48 -51.84
N ILE A 284 -42.76 -26.66 -53.15
CA ILE A 284 -43.24 -25.64 -54.08
C ILE A 284 -44.74 -25.90 -54.31
N GLN A 285 -45.59 -24.96 -53.92
CA GLN A 285 -47.02 -25.04 -54.25
C GLN A 285 -47.22 -24.86 -55.76
N GLN A 286 -48.10 -25.70 -56.33
CA GLN A 286 -48.52 -25.62 -57.74
C GLN A 286 -49.42 -24.41 -57.99
#